data_AF-A0A396QR21-F1
#
_entry.id   AF-A0A396QR21-F1
#
_cell.length_a   1.000
_cell.length_b   1.000
_cell.length_c   1.000
_cell.angle_alpha   90.00
_cell.angle_beta   90.00
_cell.angle_gamma   90.00
#
_symmetry.space_group_name_H-M   'P 1'
#
loop_
_entity.id
_entity.type
_entity.pdbx_description
1 polymer ?
#
loop_
_entity_poly.entity_id
_entity_poly.type
_entity_poly.pdbx_seq_one_letter_code
_entity_poly.pdbx_strand_id
1 'polypeptide(L)'
;MAMISCTEFIPAYSELFTYLDGLGGDEAVEDYWEYISGNALDGLAKAVEAEGVKGCYTYFSKNLNEEAADFTMTYDEDTDTYECVMHHCPSMGRLLEYKQLVPYRNYCGHCSWIYAGVLEKMGYHYEMDISHADEARCIERVTRKEKQA
;
A
#
# COMPACT_ATOMS: atom_id res chain seq x y z
N MET A 1 -19.65 3.89 -21.63
CA MET A 1 -18.77 3.12 -20.73
C MET A 1 -18.97 3.71 -19.35
N ALA A 2 -19.58 2.98 -18.42
CA ALA A 2 -19.73 3.48 -17.06
C ALA A 2 -18.36 3.43 -16.39
N MET A 3 -17.83 4.58 -15.95
CA MET A 3 -16.70 4.60 -15.03
C MET A 3 -17.22 4.19 -13.66
N ILE A 4 -16.58 3.19 -13.06
CA ILE A 4 -16.80 2.86 -11.65
C ILE A 4 -16.22 3.97 -10.78
N SER A 5 -16.93 4.33 -9.72
CA SER A 5 -16.42 5.27 -8.73
C SER A 5 -15.37 4.61 -7.83
N CYS A 6 -14.54 5.40 -7.12
CA CYS A 6 -13.57 4.85 -6.16
C CYS A 6 -14.26 4.02 -5.06
N THR A 7 -15.49 4.37 -4.68
CA THR A 7 -16.27 3.63 -3.68
C THR A 7 -16.78 2.28 -4.18
N GLU A 8 -16.98 2.13 -5.49
CA GLU A 8 -17.31 0.85 -6.14
C GLU A 8 -16.05 0.05 -6.47
N PHE A 9 -14.92 0.73 -6.71
CA PHE A 9 -13.64 0.09 -7.00
C PHE A 9 -13.14 -0.74 -5.80
N ILE A 10 -13.20 -0.20 -4.59
CA ILE A 10 -12.71 -0.89 -3.37
C ILE A 10 -13.30 -2.30 -3.18
N PRO A 11 -14.64 -2.50 -3.15
CA PRO A 11 -15.21 -3.84 -3.02
C PRO A 11 -14.95 -4.70 -4.25
N ALA A 12 -14.96 -4.14 -5.46
CA ALA A 12 -14.64 -4.88 -6.68
C ALA A 12 -13.20 -5.40 -6.69
N TYR A 13 -12.26 -4.61 -6.18
CA TYR A 13 -10.85 -4.96 -6.06
C TYR A 13 -10.64 -6.07 -5.02
N SER A 14 -11.37 -6.03 -3.90
CA SER A 14 -11.38 -7.12 -2.92
C SER A 14 -11.92 -8.42 -3.51
N GLU A 15 -13.04 -8.38 -4.23
CA GLU A 15 -13.63 -9.55 -4.91
C GLU A 15 -12.73 -10.09 -6.02
N LEU A 16 -11.98 -9.23 -6.71
CA LEU A 16 -10.98 -9.67 -7.69
C LEU A 16 -9.92 -10.54 -7.05
N PHE A 17 -9.42 -10.17 -5.87
CA PHE A 17 -8.45 -11.02 -5.14
C PHE A 17 -9.06 -12.36 -4.76
N THR A 18 -10.29 -12.38 -4.25
CA THR A 18 -11.03 -13.61 -3.96
C THR A 18 -11.18 -14.50 -5.19
N TYR A 19 -11.47 -13.90 -6.35
CA TYR A 19 -11.59 -14.63 -7.61
C TYR A 19 -10.24 -15.22 -8.07
N LEU A 20 -9.16 -14.44 -8.03
CA LEU A 20 -7.82 -14.89 -8.39
C LEU A 20 -7.34 -16.03 -7.48
N ASP A 21 -7.56 -15.89 -6.18
CA ASP A 21 -7.32 -16.94 -5.19
C ASP A 21 -8.12 -18.22 -5.49
N GLY A 22 -9.37 -18.09 -5.92
CA GLY A 22 -10.17 -19.22 -6.36
C GLY A 22 -9.65 -19.92 -7.62
N LEU A 23 -8.87 -19.22 -8.47
CA LEU A 23 -8.29 -19.78 -9.70
C LEU A 23 -6.91 -20.42 -9.47
N GLY A 24 -6.09 -19.83 -8.60
CA GLY A 24 -4.68 -20.22 -8.47
C GLY A 24 -4.08 -20.03 -7.08
N GLY A 25 -4.91 -19.81 -6.05
CA GLY A 25 -4.45 -19.58 -4.69
C GLY A 25 -3.74 -18.24 -4.51
N ASP A 26 -2.98 -18.11 -3.42
CA ASP A 26 -2.23 -16.90 -3.09
C ASP A 26 -1.27 -16.48 -4.22
N GLU A 27 -0.65 -17.43 -4.94
CA GLU A 27 0.28 -17.17 -6.04
C GLU A 27 -0.37 -16.35 -7.17
N ALA A 28 -1.62 -16.65 -7.54
CA ALA A 28 -2.33 -15.88 -8.58
C ALA A 28 -2.65 -14.44 -8.14
N VAL A 29 -2.79 -14.21 -6.83
CA VAL A 29 -3.01 -12.87 -6.27
C VAL A 29 -1.68 -12.11 -6.21
N GLU A 30 -0.61 -12.78 -5.79
CA GLU A 30 0.75 -12.22 -5.73
C GLU A 30 1.28 -11.86 -7.11
N ASP A 31 1.06 -12.70 -8.14
CA ASP A 31 1.38 -12.40 -9.54
C ASP A 31 0.70 -11.10 -10.01
N TYR A 32 -0.56 -10.91 -9.62
CA TYR A 32 -1.30 -9.71 -9.96
C TYR A 32 -0.74 -8.48 -9.22
N TRP A 33 -0.37 -8.61 -7.95
CA TRP A 33 0.27 -7.54 -7.19
C TRP A 33 1.67 -7.21 -7.73
N GLU A 34 2.46 -8.19 -8.16
CA GLU A 34 3.74 -7.97 -8.83
C GLU A 34 3.55 -7.21 -10.13
N TYR A 35 2.54 -7.59 -10.94
CA TYR A 35 2.18 -6.85 -12.14
C TYR A 35 1.86 -5.38 -11.82
N ILE A 36 1.07 -5.09 -10.79
CA ILE A 36 0.77 -3.71 -10.39
C ILE A 36 2.03 -2.96 -9.96
N SER A 37 2.86 -3.58 -9.12
CA SER A 37 4.12 -3.02 -8.64
C SER A 37 5.02 -2.58 -9.80
N GLY A 38 5.09 -3.39 -10.87
CA GLY A 38 5.89 -3.10 -12.06
C GLY A 38 5.28 -2.09 -13.05
N ASN A 39 3.99 -1.74 -12.94
CA ASN A 39 3.29 -1.00 -14.00
C ASN A 39 2.49 0.23 -13.53
N ALA A 40 2.25 0.42 -12.23
CA ALA A 40 1.35 1.47 -11.74
C ALA A 40 1.99 2.52 -10.81
N LEU A 41 3.27 2.35 -10.42
CA LEU A 41 3.92 3.14 -9.37
C LEU A 41 5.07 4.05 -9.83
N ASP A 42 5.08 4.48 -11.09
CA ASP A 42 6.05 5.44 -11.63
C ASP A 42 6.18 6.72 -10.78
N GLY A 43 5.08 7.18 -10.19
CA GLY A 43 5.06 8.38 -9.34
C GLY A 43 5.87 8.22 -8.06
N LEU A 44 5.77 7.05 -7.41
CA LEU A 44 6.55 6.74 -6.22
C LEU A 44 8.03 6.60 -6.58
N ALA A 45 8.34 5.83 -7.62
CA ALA A 45 9.70 5.63 -8.09
C ALA A 45 10.40 6.98 -8.39
N LYS A 46 9.74 7.87 -9.16
CA LYS A 46 10.28 9.20 -9.48
C LYS A 46 10.52 10.07 -8.24
N ALA A 47 9.61 10.03 -7.27
CA ALA A 47 9.78 10.80 -6.03
C ALA A 47 11.00 10.31 -5.24
N VAL A 48 11.17 8.99 -5.12
CA VAL A 48 12.27 8.36 -4.39
C VAL A 48 13.61 8.50 -5.13
N GLU A 49 13.62 8.47 -6.46
CA GLU A 49 14.81 8.79 -7.27
C GLU A 49 15.29 10.23 -7.04
N ALA A 50 14.36 11.17 -6.89
CA ALA A 50 14.67 12.58 -6.72
C ALA A 50 15.09 12.95 -5.29
N GLU A 51 14.45 12.35 -4.28
CA GLU A 51 14.54 12.81 -2.88
C GLU A 51 14.97 11.71 -1.89
N GLY A 52 15.23 10.48 -2.34
CA GLY A 52 15.52 9.35 -1.47
C GLY A 52 14.31 8.96 -0.62
N VAL A 53 14.52 8.62 0.65
CA VAL A 53 13.43 8.24 1.58
C VAL A 53 12.41 9.37 1.77
N LYS A 54 12.85 10.63 1.71
CA LYS A 54 11.93 11.79 1.71
C LYS A 54 10.93 11.75 0.55
N GLY A 55 11.29 11.13 -0.57
CA GLY A 55 10.39 10.91 -1.70
C GLY A 55 9.16 10.10 -1.33
N CYS A 56 9.27 9.14 -0.40
CA CYS A 56 8.13 8.43 0.16
C CYS A 56 7.19 9.39 0.89
N TYR A 57 7.72 10.26 1.75
CA TYR A 57 6.93 11.28 2.44
C TYR A 57 6.20 12.19 1.45
N THR A 58 6.91 12.71 0.43
CA THR A 58 6.31 13.57 -0.61
C THR A 58 5.20 12.86 -1.36
N TYR A 59 5.42 11.62 -1.79
CA TYR A 59 4.44 10.83 -2.54
C TYR A 59 3.23 10.48 -1.68
N PHE A 60 3.42 9.85 -0.52
CA PHE A 60 2.32 9.36 0.30
C PHE A 60 1.52 10.50 0.92
N SER A 61 2.16 11.58 1.40
CA SER A 61 1.42 12.71 1.95
C SER A 61 0.47 13.32 0.93
N LYS A 62 0.86 13.41 -0.34
CA LYS A 62 -0.03 13.86 -1.41
C LYS A 62 -1.22 12.92 -1.60
N ASN A 63 -0.95 11.63 -1.91
CA ASN A 63 -2.01 10.68 -2.27
C ASN A 63 -2.98 10.46 -1.10
N LEU A 64 -2.48 10.29 0.13
CA LEU A 64 -3.32 10.02 1.29
C LEU A 64 -4.18 11.22 1.70
N ASN A 65 -3.73 12.46 1.48
CA ASN A 65 -4.58 13.64 1.65
C ASN A 65 -5.68 13.72 0.59
N GLU A 66 -5.39 13.35 -0.66
CA GLU A 66 -6.40 13.29 -1.74
C GLU A 66 -7.47 12.22 -1.46
N GLU A 67 -7.09 11.13 -0.78
CA GLU A 67 -7.99 10.06 -0.34
C GLU A 67 -8.72 10.37 0.99
N ALA A 68 -8.45 11.53 1.60
CA ALA A 68 -8.96 11.92 2.91
C ALA A 68 -8.71 10.88 4.02
N ALA A 69 -7.54 10.22 3.98
CA ALA A 69 -7.12 9.28 5.00
C ALA A 69 -6.79 9.98 6.33
N ASP A 70 -7.00 9.27 7.44
CA ASP A 70 -6.56 9.73 8.78
C ASP A 70 -5.24 9.06 9.14
N PHE A 71 -4.17 9.84 9.25
CA PHE A 71 -2.81 9.34 9.47
C PHE A 71 -1.92 10.35 10.17
N THR A 72 -0.81 9.86 10.72
CA THR A 72 0.34 10.66 11.16
C THR A 72 1.56 10.19 10.40
N MET A 73 2.23 11.11 9.72
CA MET A 73 3.37 10.82 8.86
C MET A 73 4.58 11.60 9.33
N THR A 74 5.73 10.94 9.40
CA THR A 74 6.99 11.53 9.80
C THR A 74 8.09 11.16 8.81
N TYR A 75 9.04 12.08 8.68
CA TYR A 75 10.32 11.83 8.04
C TYR A 75 11.40 12.37 8.96
N ASP A 76 12.29 11.49 9.38
CA ASP A 76 13.44 11.81 10.22
C ASP A 76 14.68 11.94 9.33
N GLU A 77 15.22 13.16 9.24
CA GLU A 77 16.41 13.47 8.45
C GLU A 77 17.69 12.89 9.04
N ASP A 78 17.77 12.71 10.37
CA ASP A 78 18.96 12.22 11.05
C ASP A 78 19.12 10.71 10.85
N THR A 79 18.00 9.98 10.84
CA THR A 79 17.97 8.52 10.64
C THR A 79 17.58 8.11 9.22
N ASP A 80 17.27 9.07 8.35
CA ASP A 80 16.76 8.87 6.99
C ASP A 80 15.62 7.83 6.94
N THR A 81 14.67 8.00 7.86
CA THR A 81 13.56 7.07 8.07
C THR A 81 12.23 7.76 7.79
N TYR A 82 11.39 7.10 7.01
CA TYR A 82 10.01 7.48 6.79
C TYR A 82 9.10 6.54 7.58
N GLU A 83 8.08 7.09 8.23
CA GLU A 83 7.02 6.34 8.89
C GLU A 83 5.65 6.97 8.60
N CYS A 84 4.66 6.12 8.35
CA CYS A 84 3.26 6.53 8.34
C CYS A 84 2.43 5.61 9.25
N VAL A 85 1.86 6.21 10.28
CA VAL A 85 0.87 5.59 11.17
C VAL A 85 -0.51 5.91 10.63
N MET A 86 -1.17 4.92 10.03
CA MET A 86 -2.54 5.04 9.52
C MET A 86 -3.53 4.78 10.66
N HIS A 87 -4.29 5.81 11.04
CA HIS A 87 -5.33 5.74 12.08
C HIS A 87 -6.66 5.25 11.51
N HIS A 88 -6.93 5.52 10.23
CA HIS A 88 -8.09 4.99 9.51
C HIS A 88 -7.86 4.95 7.99
N CYS A 89 -7.54 3.76 7.47
CA CYS A 89 -7.39 3.48 6.06
C CYS A 89 -8.74 3.62 5.34
N PRO A 90 -8.87 4.47 4.30
CA PRO A 90 -10.14 4.68 3.61
C PRO A 90 -10.65 3.40 2.93
N SER A 91 -9.76 2.61 2.32
CA SER A 91 -10.12 1.36 1.63
C SER A 91 -10.58 0.28 2.60
N MET A 92 -9.80 -0.01 3.65
CA MET A 92 -10.17 -1.04 4.61
C MET A 92 -11.36 -0.62 5.48
N GLY A 93 -11.40 0.63 5.95
CA GLY A 93 -12.54 1.16 6.70
C GLY A 93 -13.84 1.03 5.91
N ARG A 94 -13.78 1.33 4.61
CA ARG A 94 -14.93 1.13 3.71
C ARG A 94 -15.34 -0.33 3.60
N LEU A 95 -14.39 -1.26 3.46
CA LEU A 95 -14.67 -2.70 3.40
C LEU A 95 -15.32 -3.23 4.67
N LEU A 96 -14.90 -2.74 5.84
CA LEU A 96 -15.48 -3.11 7.14
C LEU A 96 -16.93 -2.63 7.31
N GLU A 97 -17.35 -1.59 6.60
CA GLU A 97 -18.74 -1.11 6.60
C GLU A 97 -19.69 -2.01 5.78
N TYR A 98 -19.18 -2.77 4.81
CA TYR A 98 -20.01 -3.61 3.94
C TYR A 98 -20.55 -4.82 4.70
N LYS A 99 -21.88 -4.99 4.68
CA LYS A 99 -22.55 -6.13 5.33
C LYS A 99 -22.76 -7.33 4.42
N GLN A 100 -22.71 -7.10 3.10
CA GLN A 100 -23.02 -8.11 2.08
C GLN A 100 -21.78 -8.70 1.42
N LEU A 101 -20.59 -8.29 1.85
CA LEU A 101 -19.31 -8.70 1.29
C LEU A 101 -18.37 -9.06 2.43
N VAL A 102 -17.58 -10.12 2.24
CA VAL A 102 -16.48 -10.47 3.14
C VAL A 102 -15.20 -10.02 2.47
N PRO A 103 -14.43 -9.09 3.06
CA PRO A 103 -13.18 -8.65 2.47
C PRO A 103 -12.22 -9.82 2.22
N TYR A 104 -11.45 -9.76 1.13
CA TYR A 104 -10.40 -10.75 0.90
C TYR A 104 -9.47 -10.86 2.11
N ARG A 105 -9.17 -12.09 2.54
CA ARG A 105 -8.47 -12.37 3.81
C ARG A 105 -7.15 -11.61 3.98
N ASN A 106 -6.43 -11.40 2.87
CA ASN A 106 -5.15 -10.71 2.84
C ASN A 106 -5.27 -9.42 2.03
N TYR A 107 -6.40 -8.71 2.16
CA TYR A 107 -6.62 -7.48 1.41
C TYR A 107 -5.50 -6.48 1.66
N CYS A 108 -5.13 -6.17 2.91
CA CYS A 108 -4.06 -5.20 3.19
C CYS A 108 -2.67 -5.64 2.71
N GLY A 109 -2.44 -6.93 2.46
CA GLY A 109 -1.17 -7.43 1.95
C GLY A 109 -0.77 -6.83 0.60
N HIS A 110 -1.75 -6.38 -0.21
CA HIS A 110 -1.46 -5.74 -1.49
C HIS A 110 -0.58 -4.50 -1.34
N CYS A 111 -0.80 -3.66 -0.32
CA CYS A 111 0.00 -2.46 -0.12
C CYS A 111 1.45 -2.84 0.14
N SER A 112 1.68 -3.80 1.04
CA SER A 112 3.02 -4.26 1.39
C SER A 112 3.75 -4.82 0.18
N TRP A 113 3.10 -5.74 -0.56
CA TRP A 113 3.70 -6.35 -1.75
C TRP A 113 4.03 -5.33 -2.83
N ILE A 114 3.07 -4.46 -3.13
CA ILE A 114 3.17 -3.51 -4.24
C ILE A 114 4.24 -2.45 -3.96
N TYR A 115 4.26 -1.85 -2.77
CA TYR A 115 5.23 -0.81 -2.41
C TYR A 115 6.63 -1.39 -2.16
N ALA A 116 6.75 -2.54 -1.48
CA ALA A 116 8.04 -3.21 -1.33
C ALA A 116 8.64 -3.58 -2.70
N GLY A 117 7.82 -4.08 -3.63
CA GLY A 117 8.26 -4.43 -4.98
C GLY A 117 8.88 -3.28 -5.79
N VAL A 118 8.60 -2.03 -5.43
CA VAL A 118 9.25 -0.83 -5.98
C VAL A 118 10.46 -0.44 -5.14
N LEU A 119 10.23 -0.17 -3.85
CA LEU A 119 11.22 0.44 -2.97
C LEU A 119 12.44 -0.47 -2.72
N GLU A 120 12.21 -1.78 -2.65
CA GLU A 120 13.29 -2.74 -2.42
C GLU A 120 14.25 -2.86 -3.60
N LYS A 121 13.73 -2.75 -4.83
CA LYS A 121 14.55 -2.73 -6.05
C LYS A 121 15.42 -1.47 -6.13
N MET A 122 15.01 -0.40 -5.44
CA MET A 122 15.74 0.86 -5.33
C MET A 122 16.72 0.92 -4.16
N GLY A 123 16.87 -0.18 -3.41
CA GLY A 123 17.83 -0.28 -2.30
C GLY A 123 17.29 0.19 -0.93
N TYR A 124 15.98 0.29 -0.78
CA TYR A 124 15.33 0.60 0.50
C TYR A 124 14.73 -0.66 1.13
N HIS A 125 14.59 -0.65 2.44
CA HIS A 125 13.84 -1.65 3.19
C HIS A 125 12.43 -1.11 3.43
N TYR A 126 11.42 -1.93 3.18
CA TYR A 126 10.02 -1.56 3.37
C TYR A 126 9.39 -2.55 4.35
N GLU A 127 8.74 -2.04 5.39
CA GLU A 127 7.98 -2.85 6.33
C GLU A 127 6.58 -2.27 6.50
N MET A 128 5.60 -3.16 6.62
CA MET A 128 4.24 -2.79 6.98
C MET A 128 3.70 -3.70 8.09
N ASP A 129 3.24 -3.09 9.17
CA ASP A 129 2.49 -3.73 10.23
C ASP A 129 0.98 -3.61 9.95
N ILE A 130 0.34 -4.74 9.67
CA ILE A 130 -1.09 -4.87 9.41
C ILE A 130 -1.85 -5.58 10.54
N SER A 131 -1.25 -5.70 11.73
CA SER A 131 -1.83 -6.40 12.88
C SER A 131 -3.17 -5.84 13.36
N HIS A 132 -3.47 -4.58 13.01
CA HIS A 132 -4.73 -3.89 13.32
C HIS A 132 -5.57 -3.58 12.08
N ALA A 133 -5.42 -4.37 11.00
CA ALA A 133 -6.17 -4.16 9.76
C ALA A 133 -7.69 -4.27 9.94
N ASP A 134 -8.16 -5.08 10.89
CA ASP A 134 -9.58 -5.22 11.25
C ASP A 134 -10.16 -3.97 11.94
N GLU A 135 -9.30 -3.04 12.36
CA GLU A 135 -9.63 -1.71 12.85
C GLU A 135 -9.34 -0.62 11.80
N ALA A 136 -9.08 -1.01 10.54
CA ALA A 136 -8.61 -0.14 9.46
C ALA A 136 -7.31 0.62 9.79
N ARG A 137 -6.41 0.04 10.59
CA ARG A 137 -5.13 0.65 10.96
C ARG A 137 -3.95 -0.15 10.42
N CYS A 138 -2.88 0.55 10.08
CA CYS A 138 -1.61 -0.04 9.74
C CYS A 138 -0.47 0.94 10.02
N ILE A 139 0.76 0.45 10.04
CA ILE A 139 1.96 1.28 10.09
C ILE A 139 2.86 0.84 8.96
N GLU A 140 3.37 1.79 8.18
CA GLU A 140 4.43 1.52 7.21
C GLU A 140 5.70 2.29 7.53
N ARG A 141 6.84 1.67 7.23
CA ARG A 141 8.17 2.22 7.46
C ARG A 141 9.06 1.98 6.25
N VAL A 142 9.87 2.99 5.92
CA VAL A 142 10.91 2.90 4.89
C VAL A 142 12.23 3.36 5.47
N THR A 143 13.26 2.54 5.30
CA THR A 143 14.64 2.86 5.68
C THR A 143 15.61 2.53 4.54
N ARG A 144 16.83 3.07 4.56
CA ARG A 144 17.88 2.60 3.64
C ARG A 144 18.31 1.18 4.02
N LYS A 145 18.50 0.31 3.03
CA LYS A 145 19.25 -0.93 3.26
C LYS A 145 20.69 -0.56 3.63
N GLU A 146 21.21 -1.16 4.69
CA GLU A 146 22.63 -1.02 5.00
C GLU A 146 23.44 -1.46 3.78
N LYS A 147 24.45 -0.67 3.40
CA LYS A 147 25.40 -1.12 2.37
C LYS A 147 26.11 -2.35 2.93
N GLN A 148 25.88 -3.51 2.31
CA GLN A 148 26.75 -4.66 2.53
C GLN A 148 28.17 -4.21 2.14
N ALA A 149 29.08 -4.26 3.12
CA ALA A 149 30.47 -3.84 2.99
C ALA A 149 31.27 -4.71 2.01
#